data_AF-A0A094EM58-F1
#
_entry.id   AF-A0A094EM58-F1
#
_cell.length_a   1.000
_cell.length_b   1.000
_cell.length_c   1.000
_cell.angle_alpha   90.00
_cell.angle_beta   90.00
_cell.angle_gamma   90.00
#
_symmetry.space_group_name_H-M   'P 1'
#
loop_
_entity.id
_entity.type
_entity.pdbx_description
1 polymer ?
#
loop_
_entity_poly.entity_id
_entity_poly.type
_entity_poly.pdbx_seq_one_letter_code
_entity_poly.pdbx_strand_id
1 'polypeptide(L)'
;MLIVESHIDVPTKADGVEGSMRIFLFHPSIPGYPNAKFPGVALFSEIYQVTGPVARFARSIASAGYIVAAPSSYHDFVPSDPLAYDVPGTDLGNALKAKKTLASYDADSSATIDALLALPTCTGRLGATGMCLGGHLAIRCALDPRISAAVAYFATDLHSATLGANNPDDTLARCKEIKGELVCIHGTLDTHVPPAGRDKIRLKLREAGVVFSWFEVAGAQHAFIRDEMIPTMRKGDEARGEGTGASRNRMNLQLRYYLLLPLTAAVTVAVAVAVTAAAAVLLLLLLLPVVVIAACCPQFSLTITTCYAHCKRAWGLAVFSLPREELESQQVDEGHIFTVDNRIIAED
;
A
#
# COMPACT_ATOMS: atom_id res chain seq x y z
N MET A 1 17.96 -10.90 -8.14
CA MET A 1 16.81 -11.83 -8.30
C MET A 1 16.43 -11.85 -9.76
N LEU A 2 16.26 -13.03 -10.36
CA LEU A 2 15.80 -13.14 -11.74
C LEU A 2 14.28 -13.02 -11.75
N ILE A 3 13.71 -12.54 -12.85
CA ILE A 3 12.26 -12.47 -13.05
C ILE A 3 11.93 -13.33 -14.26
N VAL A 4 11.02 -14.29 -14.06
CA VAL A 4 10.47 -15.12 -15.12
C VAL A 4 9.11 -14.55 -15.48
N GLU A 5 8.96 -14.12 -16.73
CA GLU A 5 7.70 -13.63 -17.26
C GLU A 5 6.98 -14.76 -17.99
N SER A 6 5.72 -14.95 -17.64
CA SER A 6 4.84 -15.92 -18.28
C SER A 6 3.41 -15.39 -18.29
N HIS A 7 2.48 -16.19 -18.78
CA HIS A 7 1.06 -15.91 -18.62
C HIS A 7 0.31 -17.22 -18.43
N ILE A 8 -0.87 -17.11 -17.83
CA ILE A 8 -1.86 -18.17 -17.78
C ILE A 8 -3.17 -17.61 -18.31
N ASP A 9 -3.97 -18.48 -18.91
CA ASP A 9 -5.31 -18.15 -19.36
C ASP A 9 -6.28 -18.89 -18.44
N VAL A 10 -7.13 -18.15 -17.72
CA VAL A 10 -8.07 -18.70 -16.73
C VAL A 10 -9.50 -18.58 -17.24
N PRO A 11 -10.36 -19.58 -17.01
CA PRO A 11 -11.76 -19.49 -17.37
C PRO A 11 -12.44 -18.39 -16.55
N THR A 12 -13.23 -17.55 -17.20
CA THR A 12 -14.04 -16.52 -16.55
C THR A 12 -15.52 -16.73 -16.84
N LYS A 13 -16.35 -16.30 -15.90
CA LYS A 13 -17.80 -16.29 -16.06
C LYS A 13 -18.37 -15.03 -15.43
N ALA A 14 -18.89 -14.15 -16.27
CA ALA A 14 -19.55 -12.92 -15.85
C ALA A 14 -20.77 -12.67 -16.72
N ASP A 15 -21.86 -12.17 -16.13
CA ASP A 15 -23.11 -11.85 -16.83
C ASP A 15 -23.69 -13.00 -17.69
N GLY A 16 -23.43 -14.25 -17.27
CA GLY A 16 -23.86 -15.45 -17.99
C GLY A 16 -23.02 -15.78 -19.23
N VAL A 17 -21.96 -15.03 -19.50
CA VAL A 17 -21.00 -15.28 -20.59
C VAL A 17 -19.77 -15.98 -20.04
N GLU A 18 -19.38 -17.08 -20.68
CA GLU A 18 -18.13 -17.78 -20.39
C GLU A 18 -17.03 -17.28 -21.32
N GLY A 19 -15.84 -17.06 -20.77
CA GLY A 19 -14.70 -16.49 -21.47
C GLY A 19 -13.37 -17.01 -20.93
N SER A 20 -12.29 -16.40 -21.39
CA SER A 20 -10.94 -16.69 -20.93
C SER A 20 -10.20 -15.37 -20.71
N MET A 21 -9.65 -15.19 -19.51
CA MET A 21 -8.86 -14.03 -19.15
C MET A 21 -7.39 -14.40 -19.07
N ARG A 22 -6.56 -13.65 -19.79
CA ARG A 22 -5.11 -13.74 -19.63
C ARG A 22 -4.67 -13.00 -18.38
N ILE A 23 -3.88 -13.69 -17.56
CA ILE A 23 -3.16 -13.12 -16.42
C ILE A 23 -1.66 -13.19 -16.75
N PHE A 24 -1.02 -12.03 -16.86
CA PHE A 24 0.43 -11.95 -17.02
C PHE A 24 1.10 -12.14 -15.66
N LEU A 25 2.07 -13.05 -15.58
CA LEU A 25 2.78 -13.38 -14.36
C LEU A 25 4.22 -12.89 -14.43
N PHE A 26 4.64 -12.18 -13.39
CA PHE A 26 6.02 -11.76 -13.17
C PHE A 26 6.50 -12.46 -11.91
N HIS A 27 7.22 -13.57 -12.10
CA HIS A 27 7.57 -14.47 -11.01
C HIS A 27 9.05 -14.29 -10.62
N PRO A 28 9.36 -13.92 -9.36
CA PRO A 28 10.74 -13.90 -8.89
C PRO A 28 11.32 -15.32 -8.84
N SER A 29 12.57 -15.47 -9.28
CA SER A 29 13.30 -16.73 -9.23
C SER A 29 14.68 -16.51 -8.61
N ILE A 30 15.02 -17.38 -7.67
CA ILE A 30 16.31 -17.38 -6.98
C ILE A 30 17.05 -18.65 -7.42
N PRO A 31 18.19 -18.52 -8.11
CA PRO A 31 19.01 -19.67 -8.48
C PRO A 31 19.38 -20.52 -7.26
N GLY A 32 19.19 -21.83 -7.36
CA GLY A 32 19.43 -22.78 -6.27
C GLY A 32 18.25 -22.98 -5.31
N TYR A 33 17.18 -22.17 -5.41
CA TYR A 33 16.00 -22.26 -4.53
C TYR A 33 14.70 -22.32 -5.35
N PRO A 34 14.42 -23.45 -6.05
CA PRO A 34 13.26 -23.56 -6.94
C PRO A 34 11.91 -23.51 -6.20
N ASN A 35 11.90 -23.84 -4.92
CA ASN A 35 10.69 -23.86 -4.08
C ASN A 35 10.55 -22.60 -3.20
N ALA A 36 11.35 -21.55 -3.45
CA ALA A 36 11.24 -20.30 -2.72
C ALA A 36 9.81 -19.75 -2.82
N LYS A 37 9.25 -19.38 -1.66
CA LYS A 37 7.89 -18.84 -1.58
C LYS A 37 7.90 -17.32 -1.47
N PHE A 38 6.97 -16.68 -2.14
CA PHE A 38 6.83 -15.23 -2.18
C PHE A 38 5.38 -14.82 -1.91
N PRO A 39 5.13 -13.65 -1.30
CA PRO A 39 3.81 -13.02 -1.31
C PRO A 39 3.36 -12.68 -2.73
N GLY A 40 2.04 -12.71 -2.97
CA GLY A 40 1.42 -12.38 -4.25
C GLY A 40 0.90 -10.95 -4.31
N VAL A 41 0.87 -10.36 -5.50
CA VAL A 41 0.31 -9.02 -5.76
C VAL A 41 -0.56 -9.06 -7.01
N ALA A 42 -1.84 -8.74 -6.87
CA ALA A 42 -2.72 -8.47 -7.99
C ALA A 42 -2.48 -7.03 -8.50
N LEU A 43 -2.02 -6.88 -9.74
CA LEU A 43 -1.70 -5.59 -10.36
C LEU A 43 -2.73 -5.24 -11.44
N PHE A 44 -3.57 -4.26 -11.17
CA PHE A 44 -4.57 -3.79 -12.13
C PHE A 44 -4.03 -2.63 -12.98
N SER A 45 -4.22 -2.72 -14.28
CA SER A 45 -3.71 -1.73 -15.24
C SER A 45 -4.56 -0.47 -15.34
N GLU A 46 -4.03 0.53 -16.05
CA GLU A 46 -4.80 1.64 -16.58
C GLU A 46 -5.80 1.17 -17.66
N ILE A 47 -6.47 2.11 -18.34
CA ILE A 47 -7.40 1.84 -19.45
C ILE A 47 -6.74 1.27 -20.71
N TYR A 48 -5.44 0.98 -20.70
CA TYR A 48 -4.65 0.54 -21.86
C TYR A 48 -4.25 -0.94 -21.79
N GLN A 49 -4.81 -1.71 -20.85
CA GLN A 49 -4.37 -3.07 -20.52
C GLN A 49 -2.91 -3.11 -20.04
N VAL A 50 -2.25 -4.27 -20.11
CA VAL A 50 -0.89 -4.47 -19.61
C VAL A 50 0.14 -3.95 -20.63
N THR A 51 0.38 -2.64 -20.60
CA THR A 51 1.36 -1.94 -21.43
C THR A 51 2.81 -2.15 -20.95
N GLY A 52 3.78 -1.68 -21.74
CA GLY A 52 5.20 -1.66 -21.37
C GLY A 52 5.49 -1.02 -19.99
N PRO A 53 4.96 0.18 -19.69
CA PRO A 53 5.06 0.78 -18.35
C PRO A 53 4.48 -0.10 -17.24
N VAL A 54 3.30 -0.69 -17.44
CA VAL A 54 2.67 -1.58 -16.44
C VAL A 54 3.53 -2.82 -16.21
N ALA A 55 4.06 -3.43 -17.28
CA ALA A 55 4.97 -4.56 -17.17
C ALA A 55 6.29 -4.19 -16.45
N ARG A 56 6.84 -2.99 -16.68
CA ARG A 56 8.02 -2.50 -15.93
C ARG A 56 7.71 -2.26 -14.46
N PHE A 57 6.53 -1.75 -14.14
CA PHE A 57 6.06 -1.61 -12.76
C PHE A 57 5.91 -2.98 -12.08
N ALA A 58 5.32 -3.95 -12.77
CA ALA A 58 5.22 -5.34 -12.32
C ALA A 58 6.59 -5.96 -12.06
N ARG A 59 7.56 -5.79 -12.98
CA ARG A 59 8.95 -6.23 -12.79
C ARG A 59 9.60 -5.57 -11.58
N SER A 60 9.33 -4.30 -11.33
CA SER A 60 9.90 -3.59 -10.18
C SER A 60 9.39 -4.18 -8.87
N ILE A 61 8.09 -4.46 -8.78
CA ILE A 61 7.49 -5.16 -7.63
C ILE A 61 8.05 -6.58 -7.52
N ALA A 62 8.13 -7.31 -8.63
CA ALA A 62 8.68 -8.66 -8.65
C ALA A 62 10.14 -8.70 -8.20
N SER A 63 10.94 -7.70 -8.57
CA SER A 63 12.34 -7.56 -8.13
C SER A 63 12.49 -7.35 -6.62
N ALA A 64 11.42 -6.92 -5.93
CA ALA A 64 11.38 -6.73 -4.48
C ALA A 64 10.92 -7.97 -3.70
N GLY A 65 10.63 -9.10 -4.37
CA GLY A 65 10.30 -10.36 -3.71
C GLY A 65 8.82 -10.74 -3.71
N TYR A 66 8.07 -10.30 -4.73
CA TYR A 66 6.62 -10.57 -4.84
C TYR A 66 6.31 -11.26 -6.17
N ILE A 67 5.39 -12.22 -6.17
CA ILE A 67 4.80 -12.71 -7.43
C ILE A 67 3.75 -11.70 -7.87
N VAL A 68 3.84 -11.18 -9.09
CA VAL A 68 2.85 -10.22 -9.59
C VAL A 68 1.97 -10.87 -10.65
N ALA A 69 0.66 -10.77 -10.48
CA ALA A 69 -0.34 -11.19 -11.45
C ALA A 69 -1.07 -9.96 -11.98
N ALA A 70 -0.96 -9.70 -13.29
CA ALA A 70 -1.60 -8.58 -13.96
C ALA A 70 -2.68 -9.09 -14.93
N PRO A 71 -3.98 -9.06 -14.56
CA PRO A 71 -5.06 -9.50 -15.43
C PRO A 71 -5.30 -8.51 -16.59
N SER A 72 -5.65 -9.04 -17.76
CA SER A 72 -6.11 -8.25 -18.90
C SER A 72 -7.53 -7.72 -18.65
N SER A 73 -7.69 -6.40 -18.53
CA SER A 73 -8.96 -5.81 -18.06
C SER A 73 -10.13 -5.89 -19.04
N TYR A 74 -9.89 -6.09 -20.34
CA TYR A 74 -10.96 -6.09 -21.36
C TYR A 74 -11.00 -7.38 -22.18
N HIS A 75 -10.58 -8.49 -21.57
CA HIS A 75 -10.60 -9.82 -22.16
C HIS A 75 -11.97 -10.23 -22.73
N ASP A 76 -13.07 -9.65 -22.21
CA ASP A 76 -14.43 -9.91 -22.69
C ASP A 76 -14.71 -9.35 -24.10
N PHE A 77 -13.90 -8.39 -24.56
CA PHE A 77 -14.20 -7.59 -25.75
C PHE A 77 -13.08 -7.58 -26.78
N VAL A 78 -11.82 -7.62 -26.32
CA VAL A 78 -10.64 -7.49 -27.17
C VAL A 78 -9.55 -8.47 -26.72
N PRO A 79 -8.62 -8.83 -27.61
CA PRO A 79 -7.41 -9.57 -27.21
C PRO A 79 -6.64 -8.86 -26.10
N SER A 80 -5.81 -9.62 -25.38
CA SER A 80 -5.06 -9.11 -24.22
C SER A 80 -3.85 -8.24 -24.58
N ASP A 81 -3.73 -7.84 -25.84
CA ASP A 81 -2.65 -6.98 -26.32
C ASP A 81 -2.81 -5.54 -25.80
N PRO A 82 -1.72 -4.86 -25.42
CA PRO A 82 -1.80 -3.50 -24.91
C PRO A 82 -2.40 -2.53 -25.94
N LEU A 83 -3.24 -1.62 -25.46
CA LEU A 83 -3.74 -0.51 -26.28
C LEU A 83 -2.66 0.57 -26.39
N ALA A 84 -2.61 1.24 -27.53
CA ALA A 84 -1.63 2.30 -27.78
C ALA A 84 -1.89 3.54 -26.90
N TYR A 85 -0.81 4.22 -26.52
CA TYR A 85 -0.86 5.52 -25.86
C TYR A 85 -1.09 6.65 -26.87
N ASP A 86 -2.26 6.64 -27.49
CA ASP A 86 -2.73 7.65 -28.44
C ASP A 86 -4.22 7.95 -28.23
N VAL A 87 -4.78 8.87 -29.02
CA VAL A 87 -6.21 9.23 -28.92
C VAL A 87 -7.12 8.02 -29.20
N PRO A 88 -6.93 7.25 -30.30
CA PRO A 88 -7.74 6.05 -30.55
C PRO A 88 -7.71 5.01 -29.42
N GLY A 89 -6.52 4.72 -28.86
CA GLY A 89 -6.37 3.78 -27.74
C GLY A 89 -7.02 4.30 -26.46
N THR A 90 -6.95 5.62 -26.23
CA THR A 90 -7.63 6.28 -25.10
C THR A 90 -9.15 6.23 -25.24
N ASP A 91 -9.69 6.51 -26.43
CA ASP A 91 -11.12 6.47 -26.71
C ASP A 91 -11.65 5.04 -26.59
N LEU A 92 -10.93 4.06 -27.17
CA LEU A 92 -11.27 2.64 -27.05
C LEU A 92 -11.23 2.19 -25.59
N GLY A 93 -10.17 2.50 -24.85
CA GLY A 93 -10.03 2.15 -23.43
C GLY A 93 -11.18 2.69 -22.58
N ASN A 94 -11.57 3.96 -22.79
CA ASN A 94 -12.70 4.56 -22.08
C ASN A 94 -14.05 3.94 -22.48
N ALA A 95 -14.24 3.61 -23.77
CA ALA A 95 -15.44 2.94 -24.25
C ALA A 95 -15.58 1.53 -23.64
N LEU A 96 -14.48 0.77 -23.58
CA LEU A 96 -14.44 -0.56 -22.96
C LEU A 96 -14.68 -0.50 -21.45
N LYS A 97 -14.05 0.46 -20.74
CA LYS A 97 -14.30 0.74 -19.31
C LYS A 97 -15.78 1.00 -19.03
N ALA A 98 -16.43 1.82 -19.87
CA ALA A 98 -17.84 2.15 -19.72
C ALA A 98 -18.78 0.98 -20.08
N LYS A 99 -18.34 0.07 -20.96
CA LYS A 99 -19.12 -1.10 -21.40
C LYS A 99 -18.99 -2.29 -20.45
N LYS A 100 -17.84 -2.49 -19.81
CA LYS A 100 -17.61 -3.62 -18.88
C LYS A 100 -18.51 -3.49 -17.66
N THR A 101 -19.09 -4.59 -17.20
CA THR A 101 -19.93 -4.58 -16.00
C THR A 101 -19.06 -4.62 -14.74
N LEU A 102 -19.63 -4.14 -13.64
CA LEU A 102 -18.97 -4.20 -12.34
C LEU A 102 -18.77 -5.66 -11.86
N ALA A 103 -19.75 -6.53 -12.13
CA ALA A 103 -19.66 -7.96 -11.82
C ALA A 103 -18.52 -8.66 -12.58
N SER A 104 -18.27 -8.26 -13.84
CA SER A 104 -17.13 -8.77 -14.61
C SER A 104 -15.79 -8.34 -14.00
N TYR A 105 -15.65 -7.11 -13.50
CA TYR A 105 -14.44 -6.70 -12.74
C TYR A 105 -14.24 -7.48 -11.44
N ASP A 106 -15.33 -7.80 -10.73
CA ASP A 106 -15.28 -8.60 -9.49
C ASP A 106 -14.87 -10.05 -9.76
N ALA A 107 -15.38 -10.63 -10.86
CA ALA A 107 -14.99 -11.97 -11.32
C ALA A 107 -13.50 -12.03 -11.69
N ASP A 108 -13.00 -11.02 -12.41
CA ASP A 108 -11.58 -10.92 -12.79
C ASP A 108 -10.68 -10.82 -11.56
N SER A 109 -11.08 -10.01 -10.57
CA SER A 109 -10.33 -9.86 -9.32
C SER A 109 -10.26 -11.18 -8.55
N SER A 110 -11.40 -11.88 -8.44
CA SER A 110 -11.48 -13.18 -7.77
C SER A 110 -10.63 -14.23 -8.46
N ALA A 111 -10.72 -14.33 -9.80
CA ALA A 111 -9.91 -15.26 -10.59
C ALA A 111 -8.41 -14.98 -10.50
N THR A 112 -8.02 -13.70 -10.41
CA THR A 112 -6.63 -13.28 -10.21
C THR A 112 -6.10 -13.70 -8.83
N ILE A 113 -6.92 -13.55 -7.79
CA ILE A 113 -6.60 -14.01 -6.44
C ILE A 113 -6.44 -15.54 -6.41
N ASP A 114 -7.39 -16.27 -7.02
CA ASP A 114 -7.36 -17.73 -7.09
C ASP A 114 -6.11 -18.23 -7.82
N ALA A 115 -5.76 -17.59 -8.94
CA ALA A 115 -4.54 -17.88 -9.69
C ALA A 115 -3.26 -17.70 -8.84
N LEU A 116 -3.18 -16.62 -8.05
CA LEU A 116 -2.05 -16.39 -7.16
C LEU A 116 -1.97 -17.44 -6.04
N LEU A 117 -3.10 -17.81 -5.44
CA LEU A 117 -3.16 -18.81 -4.36
C LEU A 117 -2.87 -20.24 -4.86
N ALA A 118 -3.17 -20.53 -6.11
CA ALA A 118 -2.91 -21.83 -6.72
C ALA A 118 -1.41 -22.10 -6.96
N LEU A 119 -0.56 -21.06 -6.95
CA LEU A 119 0.88 -21.22 -7.13
C LEU A 119 1.52 -21.85 -5.87
N PRO A 120 2.26 -22.97 -5.98
CA PRO A 120 2.92 -23.60 -4.84
C PRO A 120 4.03 -22.73 -4.23
N THR A 121 4.53 -21.78 -5.01
CA THR A 121 5.50 -20.75 -4.65
C THR A 121 4.86 -19.50 -4.05
N CYS A 122 3.53 -19.46 -3.87
CA CYS A 122 2.87 -18.39 -3.14
C CYS A 122 2.87 -18.70 -1.63
N THR A 123 3.14 -17.69 -0.81
CA THR A 123 3.05 -17.80 0.66
C THR A 123 1.60 -17.83 1.17
N GLY A 124 0.62 -17.57 0.30
CA GLY A 124 -0.78 -17.34 0.66
C GLY A 124 -1.10 -15.92 1.11
N ARG A 125 -0.08 -15.05 1.31
CA ARG A 125 -0.26 -13.63 1.61
C ARG A 125 -0.39 -12.84 0.32
N LEU A 126 -1.45 -12.05 0.20
CA LEU A 126 -1.75 -11.30 -1.00
C LEU A 126 -1.93 -9.80 -0.73
N GLY A 127 -1.47 -9.00 -1.67
CA GLY A 127 -1.82 -7.59 -1.79
C GLY A 127 -2.42 -7.26 -3.16
N ALA A 128 -2.96 -6.05 -3.29
CA ALA A 128 -3.42 -5.51 -4.56
C ALA A 128 -2.79 -4.14 -4.84
N THR A 129 -2.60 -3.80 -6.10
CA THR A 129 -2.14 -2.47 -6.49
C THR A 129 -2.62 -2.11 -7.88
N GLY A 130 -2.67 -0.82 -8.19
CA GLY A 130 -2.97 -0.40 -9.56
C GLY A 130 -3.00 1.11 -9.72
N MET A 131 -3.14 1.56 -10.96
CA MET A 131 -3.04 2.97 -11.36
C MET A 131 -4.28 3.40 -12.15
N CYS A 132 -4.78 4.62 -11.92
CA CYS A 132 -5.95 5.15 -12.63
C CYS A 132 -7.18 4.24 -12.41
N LEU A 133 -7.71 3.62 -13.47
CA LEU A 133 -8.71 2.56 -13.40
C LEU A 133 -8.26 1.46 -12.44
N GLY A 134 -7.02 0.99 -12.58
CA GLY A 134 -6.44 -0.03 -11.72
C GLY A 134 -6.32 0.38 -10.26
N GLY A 135 -6.21 1.68 -9.96
CA GLY A 135 -6.20 2.18 -8.58
C GLY A 135 -7.57 1.98 -7.92
N HIS A 136 -8.64 2.18 -8.67
CA HIS A 136 -9.99 1.86 -8.24
C HIS A 136 -10.17 0.35 -8.08
N LEU A 137 -9.78 -0.42 -9.10
CA LEU A 137 -9.88 -1.88 -9.06
C LEU A 137 -9.06 -2.49 -7.91
N ALA A 138 -7.93 -1.91 -7.52
CA ALA A 138 -7.15 -2.35 -6.36
C ALA A 138 -7.92 -2.16 -5.03
N ILE A 139 -8.61 -1.03 -4.85
CA ILE A 139 -9.47 -0.79 -3.67
C ILE A 139 -10.64 -1.77 -3.69
N ARG A 140 -11.23 -2.01 -4.86
CA ARG A 140 -12.35 -2.93 -5.02
C ARG A 140 -11.93 -4.39 -4.77
N CYS A 141 -10.76 -4.80 -5.25
CA CYS A 141 -10.15 -6.10 -4.98
C CYS A 141 -9.92 -6.30 -3.47
N ALA A 142 -9.61 -5.23 -2.72
CA ALA A 142 -9.44 -5.27 -1.27
C ALA A 142 -10.74 -5.52 -0.48
N LEU A 143 -11.90 -5.51 -1.12
CA LEU A 143 -13.16 -5.98 -0.52
C LEU A 143 -13.12 -7.50 -0.30
N ASP A 144 -12.29 -8.24 -1.04
CA ASP A 144 -12.05 -9.65 -0.80
C ASP A 144 -11.21 -9.83 0.48
N PRO A 145 -11.68 -10.60 1.48
CA PRO A 145 -10.98 -10.75 2.76
C PRO A 145 -9.62 -11.44 2.65
N ARG A 146 -9.30 -12.05 1.49
CA ARG A 146 -7.99 -12.68 1.23
C ARG A 146 -6.89 -11.65 0.95
N ILE A 147 -7.25 -10.40 0.62
CA ILE A 147 -6.29 -9.31 0.40
C ILE A 147 -5.91 -8.65 1.73
N SER A 148 -4.63 -8.69 2.07
CA SER A 148 -4.09 -8.14 3.32
C SER A 148 -3.73 -6.66 3.22
N ALA A 149 -3.41 -6.16 2.02
CA ALA A 149 -3.11 -4.74 1.81
C ALA A 149 -3.36 -4.32 0.36
N ALA A 150 -3.71 -3.06 0.13
CA ALA A 150 -3.85 -2.50 -1.21
C ALA A 150 -3.20 -1.12 -1.36
N VAL A 151 -2.52 -0.89 -2.49
CA VAL A 151 -1.94 0.41 -2.84
C VAL A 151 -2.62 0.96 -4.09
N ALA A 152 -3.34 2.08 -3.94
CA ALA A 152 -4.12 2.68 -4.99
C ALA A 152 -3.49 4.00 -5.45
N TYR A 153 -3.04 4.05 -6.70
CA TYR A 153 -2.51 5.25 -7.32
C TYR A 153 -3.62 5.96 -8.11
N PHE A 154 -3.98 7.17 -7.69
CA PHE A 154 -4.93 8.08 -8.34
C PHE A 154 -6.19 7.36 -8.86
N ALA A 155 -6.88 6.67 -7.95
CA ALA A 155 -8.09 5.88 -8.24
C ALA A 155 -9.18 6.74 -8.89
N THR A 156 -9.33 6.62 -10.21
CA THR A 156 -10.33 7.37 -10.99
C THR A 156 -11.71 6.76 -10.80
N ASP A 157 -12.74 7.58 -11.03
CA ASP A 157 -14.15 7.18 -10.96
C ASP A 157 -14.68 6.72 -9.58
N LEU A 158 -13.80 6.51 -8.59
CA LEU A 158 -14.17 6.09 -7.24
C LEU A 158 -15.00 7.14 -6.50
N HIS A 159 -14.61 8.41 -6.63
CA HIS A 159 -15.31 9.53 -6.01
C HIS A 159 -16.67 9.82 -6.67
N SER A 160 -16.82 9.53 -7.97
CA SER A 160 -18.03 9.76 -8.75
C SER A 160 -18.96 8.54 -8.80
N ALA A 161 -18.49 7.35 -8.38
CA ALA A 161 -19.24 6.10 -8.46
C ALA A 161 -19.67 5.76 -9.90
N THR A 162 -18.75 5.93 -10.85
CA THR A 162 -19.00 5.80 -12.30
C THR A 162 -18.32 4.58 -12.93
N LEU A 163 -17.81 3.64 -12.13
CA LEU A 163 -17.22 2.42 -12.64
C LEU A 163 -18.30 1.43 -13.11
N GLY A 164 -18.10 0.89 -14.30
CA GLY A 164 -18.93 -0.17 -14.88
C GLY A 164 -20.18 0.31 -15.62
N ALA A 165 -20.74 -0.57 -16.45
CA ALA A 165 -21.91 -0.29 -17.27
C ALA A 165 -23.14 0.13 -16.43
N ASN A 166 -23.71 1.28 -16.77
CA ASN A 166 -24.79 1.96 -16.04
C ASN A 166 -24.39 2.56 -14.68
N ASN A 167 -23.09 2.72 -14.42
CA ASN A 167 -22.54 3.31 -13.18
C ASN A 167 -23.07 2.67 -11.87
N PRO A 168 -23.07 1.33 -11.71
CA PRO A 168 -23.58 0.66 -10.51
C PRO A 168 -22.56 0.63 -9.36
N ASP A 169 -21.49 1.43 -9.44
CA ASP A 169 -20.34 1.32 -8.54
C ASP A 169 -20.71 1.59 -7.07
N ASP A 170 -20.53 0.55 -6.26
CA ASP A 170 -20.79 0.53 -4.83
C ASP A 170 -19.50 0.47 -3.98
N THR A 171 -18.32 0.65 -4.59
CA THR A 171 -17.01 0.43 -3.93
C THR A 171 -16.89 1.24 -2.64
N LEU A 172 -17.17 2.55 -2.67
CA LEU A 172 -17.11 3.40 -1.46
C LEU A 172 -18.16 3.03 -0.40
N ALA A 173 -19.33 2.52 -0.80
CA ALA A 173 -20.37 2.09 0.13
C ALA A 173 -19.99 0.80 0.86
N ARG A 174 -19.15 -0.03 0.22
CA ARG A 174 -18.71 -1.34 0.70
C ARG A 174 -17.35 -1.32 1.39
N CYS A 175 -16.65 -0.17 1.46
CA CYS A 175 -15.33 -0.08 2.09
C CYS A 175 -15.24 -0.66 3.52
N LYS A 176 -16.35 -0.72 4.28
CA LYS A 176 -16.39 -1.38 5.60
C LYS A 176 -16.10 -2.89 5.57
N GLU A 177 -16.20 -3.52 4.40
CA GLU A 177 -15.90 -4.93 4.18
C GLU A 177 -14.39 -5.19 4.16
N ILE A 178 -13.58 -4.17 3.83
CA ILE A 178 -12.12 -4.26 3.72
C ILE A 178 -11.52 -4.66 5.07
N LYS A 179 -10.75 -5.76 5.07
CA LYS A 179 -10.04 -6.26 6.26
C LYS A 179 -8.55 -5.91 6.25
N GLY A 180 -7.99 -5.64 5.08
CA GLY A 180 -6.61 -5.23 4.91
C GLY A 180 -6.37 -3.73 5.11
N GLU A 181 -5.12 -3.31 4.95
CA GLU A 181 -4.72 -1.91 5.00
C GLU A 181 -4.72 -1.28 3.61
N LEU A 182 -5.08 0.00 3.51
CA LEU A 182 -5.02 0.75 2.24
C LEU A 182 -3.93 1.82 2.26
N VAL A 183 -3.32 2.06 1.11
CA VAL A 183 -2.52 3.25 0.84
C VAL A 183 -3.09 3.93 -0.39
N CYS A 184 -3.59 5.15 -0.23
CA CYS A 184 -4.11 5.96 -1.33
C CYS A 184 -3.12 7.07 -1.66
N ILE A 185 -2.68 7.14 -2.92
CA ILE A 185 -1.68 8.10 -3.39
C ILE A 185 -2.27 8.91 -4.54
N HIS A 186 -2.41 10.21 -4.34
CA HIS A 186 -2.98 11.12 -5.33
C HIS A 186 -2.00 12.25 -5.71
N GLY A 187 -2.16 12.84 -6.89
CA GLY A 187 -1.44 14.05 -7.27
C GLY A 187 -2.28 15.30 -6.99
N THR A 188 -1.70 16.37 -6.46
CA THR A 188 -2.48 17.56 -6.09
C THR A 188 -3.09 18.28 -7.31
N LEU A 189 -2.48 18.14 -8.49
CA LEU A 189 -2.93 18.73 -9.77
C LEU A 189 -3.69 17.72 -10.65
N ASP A 190 -4.06 16.56 -10.13
CA ASP A 190 -4.90 15.59 -10.85
C ASP A 190 -6.32 16.14 -11.03
N THR A 191 -6.76 16.29 -12.28
CA THR A 191 -8.10 16.77 -12.65
C THR A 191 -9.12 15.63 -12.73
N HIS A 192 -8.69 14.38 -12.86
CA HIS A 192 -9.58 13.21 -12.87
C HIS A 192 -10.06 12.83 -11.47
N VAL A 193 -9.31 13.19 -10.42
CA VAL A 193 -9.74 13.11 -9.03
C VAL A 193 -9.57 14.49 -8.40
N PRO A 194 -10.54 15.42 -8.63
CA PRO A 194 -10.44 16.79 -8.16
C PRO A 194 -10.41 16.84 -6.62
N PRO A 195 -10.01 17.97 -6.00
CA PRO A 195 -9.90 18.10 -4.54
C PRO A 195 -11.15 17.61 -3.77
N ALA A 196 -12.35 18.02 -4.22
CA ALA A 196 -13.60 17.57 -3.61
C ALA A 196 -13.81 16.04 -3.73
N GLY A 197 -13.35 15.43 -4.82
CA GLY A 197 -13.37 13.98 -5.01
C GLY A 197 -12.41 13.26 -4.04
N ARG A 198 -11.20 13.79 -3.87
CA ARG A 198 -10.21 13.30 -2.89
C ARG A 198 -10.74 13.37 -1.47
N ASP A 199 -11.33 14.51 -1.11
CA ASP A 199 -11.94 14.70 0.21
C ASP A 199 -13.09 13.73 0.45
N LYS A 200 -13.94 13.48 -0.56
CA LYS A 200 -15.04 12.50 -0.48
C LYS A 200 -14.53 11.08 -0.24
N ILE A 201 -13.49 10.64 -0.98
CA ILE A 201 -12.88 9.31 -0.78
C ILE A 201 -12.33 9.20 0.64
N ARG A 202 -11.52 10.18 1.06
CA ARG A 202 -10.89 10.20 2.38
C ARG A 202 -11.92 10.19 3.52
N LEU A 203 -13.02 10.94 3.37
CA LEU A 203 -14.12 10.93 4.34
C LEU A 203 -14.77 9.54 4.41
N LYS A 204 -15.11 8.94 3.26
CA LYS A 204 -15.78 7.64 3.21
C LYS A 204 -14.94 6.51 3.80
N LEU A 205 -13.63 6.52 3.57
CA LEU A 205 -12.72 5.55 4.18
C LEU A 205 -12.68 5.68 5.72
N ARG A 206 -12.71 6.91 6.25
CA ARG A 206 -12.80 7.17 7.70
C ARG A 206 -14.13 6.71 8.29
N GLU A 207 -15.25 7.06 7.64
CA GLU A 207 -16.59 6.64 8.06
C GLU A 207 -16.74 5.11 8.08
N ALA A 208 -16.08 4.43 7.12
CA ALA A 208 -16.05 2.98 7.04
C ALA A 208 -15.12 2.32 8.08
N GLY A 209 -14.31 3.09 8.82
CA GLY A 209 -13.37 2.57 9.80
C GLY A 209 -12.19 1.81 9.20
N VAL A 210 -11.86 2.04 7.92
CA VAL A 210 -10.76 1.36 7.24
C VAL A 210 -9.42 1.87 7.77
N VAL A 211 -8.44 0.99 7.93
CA VAL A 211 -7.06 1.39 8.22
C VAL A 211 -6.41 1.83 6.92
N PHE A 212 -6.09 3.12 6.79
CA PHE A 212 -5.48 3.63 5.57
C PHE A 212 -4.45 4.74 5.79
N SER A 213 -3.47 4.78 4.89
CA SER A 213 -2.55 5.90 4.70
C SER A 213 -2.96 6.74 3.50
N TRP A 214 -2.77 8.05 3.60
CA TRP A 214 -3.16 9.01 2.57
C TRP A 214 -1.99 9.90 2.18
N PHE A 215 -1.63 9.91 0.90
CA PHE A 215 -0.53 10.71 0.37
C PHE A 215 -1.01 11.57 -0.80
N GLU A 216 -0.64 12.85 -0.76
CA GLU A 216 -0.84 13.78 -1.87
C GLU A 216 0.50 14.34 -2.33
N VAL A 217 0.88 14.00 -3.56
CA VAL A 217 2.15 14.44 -4.15
C VAL A 217 1.97 15.84 -4.72
N ALA A 218 2.62 16.82 -4.11
CA ALA A 218 2.55 18.21 -4.50
C ALA A 218 3.02 18.42 -5.95
N GLY A 219 2.19 19.07 -6.76
CA GLY A 219 2.48 19.39 -8.16
C GLY A 219 2.36 18.20 -9.13
N ALA A 220 1.99 17.01 -8.65
CA ALA A 220 1.81 15.85 -9.50
C ALA A 220 0.45 15.90 -10.23
N GLN A 221 0.49 15.63 -11.53
CA GLN A 221 -0.68 15.47 -12.39
C GLN A 221 -1.13 14.02 -12.43
N HIS A 222 -2.18 13.72 -13.18
CA HIS A 222 -2.58 12.34 -13.43
C HIS A 222 -1.44 11.51 -14.05
N ALA A 223 -1.41 10.20 -13.79
CA ALA A 223 -0.41 9.26 -14.30
C ALA A 223 1.06 9.63 -13.97
N PHE A 224 1.32 10.32 -12.85
CA PHE A 224 2.67 10.81 -12.50
C PHE A 224 3.74 9.73 -12.25
N ILE A 225 3.33 8.47 -12.05
CA ILE A 225 4.25 7.32 -11.92
C ILE A 225 4.57 6.64 -13.25
N ARG A 226 3.89 7.04 -14.35
CA ARG A 226 4.12 6.47 -15.67
C ARG A 226 5.42 7.01 -16.26
N ASP A 227 6.27 6.10 -16.71
CA ASP A 227 7.60 6.39 -17.26
C ASP A 227 7.61 6.63 -18.78
N GLU A 228 6.45 6.59 -19.43
CA GLU A 228 6.24 6.79 -20.86
C GLU A 228 5.17 7.87 -21.13
N MET A 229 5.34 8.65 -22.20
CA MET A 229 4.40 9.72 -22.58
C MET A 229 3.57 9.34 -23.82
N ILE A 230 2.37 9.89 -23.90
CA ILE A 230 1.53 9.90 -25.11
C ILE A 230 2.23 10.82 -26.15
N PRO A 231 2.64 10.33 -27.33
CA PRO A 231 3.46 11.09 -28.28
C PRO A 231 2.79 12.28 -29.00
N THR A 232 1.61 12.74 -28.56
CA THR A 232 0.86 13.82 -29.23
C THR A 232 0.43 14.92 -28.25
N MET A 233 1.40 15.68 -27.76
CA MET A 233 1.18 17.08 -27.36
C MET A 233 1.93 17.94 -28.37
N ARG A 234 1.23 18.45 -29.39
CA ARG A 234 1.78 19.47 -30.28
C ARG A 234 1.97 20.76 -29.46
N LYS A 235 2.98 21.54 -29.84
CA LYS A 235 3.44 22.85 -29.31
C LYS A 235 2.38 23.94 -29.04
N GLY A 236 1.08 23.65 -29.16
CA GLY A 236 -0.03 24.60 -28.94
C GLY A 236 -0.89 24.32 -27.70
N ASP A 237 -0.72 23.19 -27.00
CA ASP A 237 -1.52 22.84 -25.81
C ASP A 237 -0.87 23.24 -24.46
N GLU A 238 0.15 24.10 -24.48
CA GLU A 238 0.76 24.68 -23.26
C GLU A 238 -0.28 25.42 -22.38
N ALA A 239 -1.45 25.77 -22.92
CA ALA A 239 -2.56 26.36 -22.18
C ALA A 239 -3.48 25.34 -21.46
N ARG A 240 -3.33 24.03 -21.69
CA ARG A 240 -4.12 22.96 -21.04
C ARG A 240 -3.38 22.19 -19.96
N GLY A 241 -2.14 22.59 -19.67
CA GLY A 241 -1.43 22.12 -18.48
C GLY A 241 -1.13 20.64 -18.53
N GLU A 242 -0.61 20.12 -19.63
CA GLU A 242 0.01 18.78 -19.67
C GLU A 242 1.53 18.95 -19.78
N GLY A 243 2.23 18.62 -18.69
CA GLY A 243 3.66 18.28 -18.68
C GLY A 243 4.68 19.36 -19.06
N THR A 244 5.03 20.27 -18.14
CA THR A 244 6.36 20.90 -18.20
C THR A 244 7.41 19.98 -17.56
N GLY A 245 8.48 19.68 -18.29
CA GLY A 245 9.57 18.78 -17.87
C GLY A 245 10.28 19.17 -16.56
N ALA A 246 10.02 20.36 -16.02
CA ALA A 246 10.56 20.84 -14.75
C ALA A 246 9.95 20.13 -13.52
N SER A 247 8.70 19.65 -13.58
CA SER A 247 8.07 18.91 -12.48
C SER A 247 8.68 17.50 -12.29
N ARG A 248 9.18 16.89 -13.38
CA ARG A 248 9.78 15.54 -13.37
C ARG A 248 11.09 15.43 -12.58
N ASN A 249 11.97 16.43 -12.65
CA ASN A 249 13.28 16.38 -11.97
C ASN A 249 13.20 16.57 -10.44
N ARG A 250 12.18 17.26 -9.92
CA ARG A 250 11.91 17.29 -8.47
C ARG A 250 11.19 16.03 -7.98
N MET A 251 10.34 15.43 -8.81
CA MET A 251 9.45 14.34 -8.43
C MET A 251 10.14 12.97 -8.37
N ASN A 252 11.07 12.67 -9.28
CA ASN A 252 11.90 11.46 -9.19
C ASN A 252 12.81 11.45 -7.94
N LEU A 253 13.18 12.63 -7.43
CA LEU A 253 13.92 12.76 -6.17
C LEU A 253 12.98 12.51 -4.98
N GLN A 254 11.81 13.17 -4.94
CA GLN A 254 10.87 13.05 -3.83
C GLN A 254 10.29 11.64 -3.67
N LEU A 255 9.87 10.94 -4.73
CA LEU A 255 9.35 9.57 -4.61
C LEU A 255 10.43 8.56 -4.19
N ARG A 256 11.67 8.68 -4.68
CA ARG A 256 12.79 7.84 -4.21
C ARG A 256 13.10 8.09 -2.73
N TYR A 257 12.99 9.33 -2.26
CA TYR A 257 13.20 9.66 -0.85
C TYR A 257 12.05 9.17 0.04
N TYR A 258 10.78 9.35 -0.33
CA TYR A 258 9.65 9.04 0.57
C TYR A 258 9.24 7.56 0.61
N LEU A 259 9.41 6.79 -0.48
CA LEU A 259 9.05 5.36 -0.50
C LEU A 259 10.16 4.42 0.02
N LEU A 260 11.42 4.83 0.00
CA LEU A 260 12.55 4.02 0.51
C LEU A 260 12.91 4.33 1.98
N LEU A 261 12.48 5.46 2.54
CA LEU A 261 12.73 5.80 3.95
C LEU A 261 12.02 4.92 5.00
N PRO A 262 10.80 4.34 4.81
CA PRO A 262 10.19 3.55 5.87
C PRO A 262 10.98 2.26 6.18
N LEU A 263 11.80 1.76 5.26
CA LEU A 263 12.68 0.61 5.50
C LEU A 263 13.94 0.94 6.32
N THR A 264 14.44 2.18 6.28
CA THR A 264 15.66 2.57 7.01
C THR A 264 15.35 3.25 8.35
N ALA A 265 14.27 4.04 8.42
CA ALA A 265 13.84 4.70 9.66
C ALA A 265 13.28 3.70 10.68
N ALA A 266 12.53 2.67 10.25
CA ALA A 266 12.00 1.64 11.14
C ALA A 266 13.12 0.82 11.81
N VAL A 267 14.19 0.50 11.08
CA VAL A 267 15.36 -0.20 11.62
C VAL A 267 16.10 0.67 12.63
N THR A 268 16.24 1.97 12.35
CA THR A 268 16.96 2.90 13.26
C THR A 268 16.19 3.14 14.56
N VAL A 269 14.86 3.29 14.49
CA VAL A 269 14.02 3.46 15.70
C VAL A 269 13.93 2.15 16.49
N ALA A 270 13.78 1.00 15.83
CA ALA A 270 13.76 -0.29 16.51
C ALA A 270 15.09 -0.60 17.21
N VAL A 271 16.22 -0.32 16.56
CA VAL A 271 17.56 -0.47 17.16
C VAL A 271 17.76 0.52 18.29
N ALA A 272 17.35 1.78 18.14
CA ALA A 272 17.46 2.78 19.21
C ALA A 272 16.64 2.39 20.45
N VAL A 273 15.39 1.95 20.26
CA VAL A 273 14.52 1.48 21.35
C VAL A 273 15.11 0.25 22.03
N ALA A 274 15.58 -0.74 21.26
CA ALA A 274 16.22 -1.94 21.81
C ALA A 274 17.52 -1.63 22.58
N VAL A 275 18.35 -0.71 22.08
CA VAL A 275 19.58 -0.28 22.76
C VAL A 275 19.27 0.50 24.04
N THR A 276 18.26 1.38 24.04
CA THR A 276 17.85 2.08 25.26
C THR A 276 17.20 1.16 26.30
N ALA A 277 16.43 0.16 25.87
CA ALA A 277 15.84 -0.83 26.77
C ALA A 277 16.93 -1.73 27.38
N ALA A 278 17.90 -2.19 26.58
CA ALA A 278 19.03 -2.97 27.05
C ALA A 278 19.92 -2.16 28.02
N ALA A 279 20.17 -0.89 27.73
CA ALA A 279 20.92 0.00 28.62
C ALA A 279 20.18 0.26 29.94
N ALA A 280 18.86 0.43 29.91
CA ALA A 280 18.04 0.62 31.11
C ALA A 280 18.03 -0.65 31.99
N VAL A 281 17.92 -1.84 31.38
CA VAL A 281 17.98 -3.12 32.10
C VAL A 281 19.38 -3.35 32.69
N LEU A 282 20.45 -3.04 31.95
CA LEU A 282 21.82 -3.15 32.46
C LEU A 282 22.07 -2.15 33.61
N LEU A 283 21.54 -0.93 33.52
CA LEU A 283 21.62 0.05 34.60
C LEU A 283 20.84 -0.39 35.84
N LEU A 284 19.65 -0.98 35.67
CA LEU A 284 18.86 -1.57 36.76
C LEU A 284 19.58 -2.74 37.42
N LEU A 285 20.19 -3.64 36.64
CA LEU A 285 20.97 -4.78 37.15
C LEU A 285 22.26 -4.35 37.86
N LEU A 286 22.90 -3.25 37.43
CA LEU A 286 24.07 -2.67 38.09
C LEU A 286 23.70 -1.90 39.36
N LEU A 287 22.49 -1.33 39.44
CA LEU A 287 22.00 -0.59 40.61
C LEU A 287 21.31 -1.47 41.67
N LEU A 288 20.78 -2.63 41.28
CA LEU A 288 20.19 -3.63 42.19
C LEU A 288 21.11 -4.02 43.37
N PRO A 289 22.41 -4.33 43.17
CA PRO A 289 23.31 -4.61 44.30
C PRO A 289 23.58 -3.37 45.17
N VAL A 290 23.55 -2.16 44.61
CA VAL A 290 23.77 -0.91 45.37
C VAL A 290 22.57 -0.59 46.28
N VAL A 291 21.35 -0.85 45.81
CA VAL A 291 20.11 -0.65 46.58
C VAL A 291 19.98 -1.68 47.70
N VAL A 292 20.37 -2.94 47.45
CA VAL A 292 20.36 -4.01 48.48
C VAL A 292 21.43 -3.76 49.56
N ILE A 293 22.60 -3.22 49.21
CA ILE A 293 23.63 -2.84 50.18
C ILE A 293 23.19 -1.61 51.02
N ALA A 294 22.50 -0.65 50.41
CA ALA A 294 22.01 0.54 51.11
C ALA A 294 20.87 0.25 52.10
N ALA A 295 20.05 -0.78 51.87
CA ALA A 295 18.95 -1.17 52.77
C ALA A 295 19.42 -1.87 54.05
N CYS A 296 20.67 -2.36 54.11
CA CYS A 296 21.22 -3.09 55.26
C CYS A 296 22.06 -2.23 56.23
N CYS A 297 22.19 -0.92 56.00
CA CYS A 297 23.04 -0.05 56.81
C CYS A 297 22.28 1.20 57.32
N PRO A 298 22.05 1.34 58.64
CA PRO A 298 21.22 2.44 59.19
C PRO A 298 21.89 3.84 59.13
N GLN A 299 23.12 3.96 58.62
CA GLN A 299 23.84 5.23 58.52
C GLN A 299 23.63 6.02 57.20
N PHE A 300 22.88 5.50 56.22
CA PHE A 300 22.83 6.07 54.86
C PHE A 300 21.49 6.75 54.47
N SER A 301 20.69 7.20 55.44
CA SER A 301 19.35 7.76 55.16
C SER A 301 19.35 9.25 54.72
N LEU A 302 20.47 9.99 54.83
CA LEU A 302 20.46 11.46 54.60
C LEU A 302 20.99 11.94 53.25
N THR A 303 21.56 11.10 52.39
CA THR A 303 22.26 11.58 51.18
C THR A 303 21.45 11.44 49.87
N ILE A 304 20.41 10.60 49.86
CA ILE A 304 19.62 10.31 48.64
C ILE A 304 18.60 11.41 48.33
N THR A 305 18.07 12.09 49.35
CA THR A 305 17.03 13.13 49.18
C THR A 305 17.58 14.39 48.50
N THR A 306 18.87 14.70 48.67
CA THR A 306 19.54 15.85 48.03
C THR A 306 19.89 15.61 46.55
N CYS A 307 20.21 14.38 46.14
CA CYS A 307 20.50 14.07 44.73
C CYS A 307 19.26 14.11 43.83
N TYR A 308 18.09 13.70 44.35
CA TYR A 308 16.84 13.72 43.57
C TYR A 308 16.34 15.14 43.27
N ALA A 309 16.61 16.09 44.17
CA ALA A 309 16.24 17.49 44.00
C ALA A 309 17.12 18.23 42.95
N HIS A 310 18.37 17.79 42.75
CA HIS A 310 19.26 18.36 41.73
C HIS A 310 18.97 17.83 40.32
N CYS A 311 18.61 16.55 40.16
CA CYS A 311 18.27 15.98 38.85
C CYS A 311 16.99 16.60 38.26
N LYS A 312 16.01 16.96 39.10
CA LYS A 312 14.76 17.62 38.68
C LYS A 312 14.95 19.06 38.16
N ARG A 313 16.05 19.74 38.51
CA ARG A 313 16.36 21.09 37.98
C ARG A 313 17.19 21.07 36.69
N ALA A 314 17.91 19.99 36.41
CA ALA A 314 18.75 19.87 35.22
C ALA A 314 17.96 19.49 33.94
N TRP A 315 16.77 18.90 34.09
CA TRP A 315 15.90 18.49 32.98
C TRP A 315 14.67 19.38 32.90
N GLY A 316 14.83 20.56 32.30
CA GLY A 316 13.72 21.45 31.98
C GLY A 316 12.82 20.85 30.90
N LEU A 317 11.67 20.29 31.32
CA LEU A 317 10.55 19.97 30.45
C LEU A 317 9.32 20.71 30.97
N ALA A 318 8.88 21.68 30.17
CA ALA A 318 7.67 22.45 30.38
C ALA A 318 6.46 21.50 30.32
N VAL A 319 5.78 21.33 31.46
CA VAL A 319 4.49 20.64 31.55
C VAL A 319 3.41 21.68 31.29
N PHE A 320 2.73 21.58 30.14
CA PHE A 320 1.43 22.22 29.95
C PHE A 320 0.40 21.47 30.78
N SER A 321 -0.20 22.19 31.72
CA SER A 321 -1.17 21.73 32.71
C SER A 321 -2.51 21.32 32.11
N LEU A 322 -3.05 20.17 32.53
CA LEU A 322 -4.50 19.94 32.62
C LEU A 322 -4.83 19.34 34.01
N PRO A 323 -5.99 19.65 34.61
CA PRO A 323 -6.23 19.46 36.04
C PRO A 323 -6.55 18.01 36.41
N ARG A 324 -6.10 17.63 37.61
CA ARG A 324 -6.47 16.41 38.35
C ARG A 324 -7.93 16.48 38.79
N GLU A 325 -8.69 15.43 38.47
CA GLU A 325 -9.68 14.86 39.38
C GLU A 325 -9.98 13.40 38.98
N GLU A 326 -10.13 12.55 39.99
CA GLU A 326 -10.68 11.17 39.97
C GLU A 326 -9.86 10.03 39.33
N LEU A 327 -9.01 9.41 40.16
CA LEU A 327 -8.55 8.02 40.00
C LEU A 327 -8.97 7.23 41.25
N GLU A 328 -10.17 6.63 41.21
CA GLU A 328 -10.49 5.48 42.05
C GLU A 328 -11.17 4.38 41.21
N SER A 329 -10.60 3.17 41.34
CA SER A 329 -11.12 1.87 40.88
C SER A 329 -11.11 1.60 39.38
N GLN A 330 -10.22 0.71 38.92
CA GLN A 330 -10.58 -0.69 38.63
C GLN A 330 -9.37 -1.44 38.05
N GLN A 331 -9.33 -2.73 38.40
CA GLN A 331 -8.27 -3.71 38.13
C GLN A 331 -8.00 -3.89 36.64
N VAL A 332 -6.72 -4.03 36.30
CA VAL A 332 -6.24 -4.54 35.01
C VAL A 332 -6.18 -6.06 35.11
N ASP A 333 -6.90 -6.74 34.22
CA ASP A 333 -6.76 -8.18 33.97
C ASP A 333 -5.76 -8.36 32.82
N GLU A 334 -4.78 -9.25 33.02
CA GLU A 334 -3.69 -9.55 32.08
C GLU A 334 -4.19 -10.43 30.93
N GLY A 335 -3.69 -10.22 29.71
CA GLY A 335 -3.75 -11.28 28.69
C GLY A 335 -3.59 -10.87 27.23
N HIS A 336 -2.50 -11.37 26.63
CA HIS A 336 -2.26 -11.63 25.20
C HIS A 336 -1.67 -10.51 24.33
N ILE A 337 -0.33 -10.52 24.23
CA ILE A 337 0.44 -9.94 23.13
C ILE A 337 0.65 -11.06 22.09
N PHE A 338 0.10 -10.89 20.88
CA PHE A 338 0.50 -11.66 19.71
C PHE A 338 1.68 -10.96 19.02
N THR A 339 2.84 -11.60 18.98
CA THR A 339 3.96 -11.20 18.12
C THR A 339 3.84 -11.90 16.76
N VAL A 340 3.75 -11.13 15.68
CA VAL A 340 3.86 -11.63 14.30
C VAL A 340 5.32 -11.56 13.89
N ASP A 341 5.98 -12.72 13.81
CA ASP A 341 7.36 -12.86 13.33
C ASP A 341 7.33 -12.91 11.79
N ASN A 342 7.95 -11.92 11.13
CA ASN A 342 8.11 -11.86 9.69
C ASN A 342 9.48 -12.46 9.34
N ARG A 343 9.53 -13.79 9.16
CA ARG A 343 10.71 -14.47 8.61
C ARG A 343 10.34 -15.24 7.35
N ILE A 344 11.18 -15.07 6.33
CA ILE A 344 11.22 -15.94 5.16
C ILE A 344 11.64 -17.31 5.68
N ILE A 345 10.75 -18.30 5.57
CA ILE A 345 11.05 -19.69 5.88
C ILE A 345 11.59 -20.32 4.60
N ALA A 346 12.89 -20.54 4.55
CA ALA A 346 13.49 -21.50 3.64
C ALA A 346 13.54 -22.83 4.42
N GLU A 347 12.75 -23.81 3.99
CA GLU A 347 12.92 -25.21 4.41
C GLU A 347 13.76 -25.90 3.34
N ASP A 348 14.79 -26.62 3.81
CA ASP A 348 15.76 -27.40 3.02
C ASP A 348 15.13 -28.59 2.27
#